data_AF-A0A3A9YVC8-F1
#
_entry.id   AF-A0A3A9YVC8-F1
#
_cell.length_a   1.000
_cell.length_b   1.000
_cell.length_c   1.000
_cell.angle_alpha   90.00
_cell.angle_beta   90.00
_cell.angle_gamma   90.00
#
_symmetry.space_group_name_H-M   'P 1'
#
loop_
_entity.id
_entity.type
_entity.pdbx_description
1 polymer ?
#
loop_
_entity_poly.entity_id
_entity_poly.type
_entity_poly.pdbx_seq_one_letter_code
_entity_poly.pdbx_strand_id
1 'polypeptide(L)'
;MQATAAPAAEATDPIPTQTPEPAPVAPVADHTVPAPAMAAAPYGPEPLTEEPASADPAQAEDSAPPAPPTDEEDEEDDAAAPSPLAAACAAGTVKLYRLRSNGTTRRLPWLTGDALEVAEWYRLRVDQGATVRQVAEECGTSKATVRRALTTLALMDEITDGLHDDLYAEDVTEVLFGAEDGDDA
;
A
#
# COMPACT_ATOMS: atom_id res chain seq x y z
N MET A 1 70.42 28.10 -16.28
CA MET A 1 69.35 28.57 -17.19
C MET A 1 68.51 27.38 -17.58
N GLN A 2 67.39 27.11 -16.90
CA GLN A 2 66.32 26.25 -17.41
C GLN A 2 64.98 26.80 -16.90
N ALA A 3 63.99 26.73 -17.79
CA ALA A 3 62.83 27.59 -17.87
C ALA A 3 61.65 27.11 -17.02
N THR A 4 61.02 28.05 -16.32
CA THR A 4 59.73 27.90 -15.65
C THR A 4 58.61 27.89 -16.71
N ALA A 5 57.88 26.79 -16.84
CA ALA A 5 56.67 26.73 -17.65
C ALA A 5 55.46 27.21 -16.83
N ALA A 6 54.69 28.12 -17.42
CA ALA A 6 53.45 28.68 -16.86
C ALA A 6 52.26 27.71 -17.03
N PRO A 7 51.25 27.73 -16.14
CA PRO A 7 50.05 26.92 -16.30
C PRO A 7 49.12 27.52 -17.37
N ALA A 8 48.59 26.63 -18.23
CA ALA A 8 47.59 26.95 -19.24
C ALA A 8 46.23 27.23 -18.58
N ALA A 9 45.60 28.33 -18.97
CA ALA A 9 44.23 28.65 -18.60
C ALA A 9 43.27 27.79 -19.43
N GLU A 10 42.46 26.95 -18.78
CA GLU A 10 41.33 26.26 -19.39
C GLU A 10 40.28 27.27 -19.83
N ALA A 11 39.92 27.22 -21.11
CA ALA A 11 38.84 28.00 -21.69
C ALA A 11 37.50 27.33 -21.35
N THR A 12 36.70 27.98 -20.51
CA THR A 12 35.31 27.61 -20.24
C THR A 12 34.46 27.82 -21.49
N ASP A 13 33.92 26.72 -22.02
CA ASP A 13 32.95 26.71 -23.13
C ASP A 13 31.61 27.36 -22.67
N PRO A 14 31.01 28.28 -23.44
CA PRO A 14 29.73 28.88 -23.07
C PRO A 14 28.57 27.87 -23.19
N ILE A 15 27.81 27.72 -22.11
CA ILE A 15 26.62 26.85 -22.03
C ILE A 15 25.56 27.34 -23.06
N PRO A 16 25.02 26.46 -23.92
CA PRO A 16 23.97 26.82 -24.85
C PRO A 16 22.69 27.22 -24.10
N THR A 17 22.23 28.45 -24.32
CA THR A 17 20.99 28.97 -23.76
C THR A 17 19.82 28.30 -24.46
N GLN A 18 19.20 27.28 -23.83
CA GLN A 18 17.95 26.71 -24.32
C GLN A 18 16.85 27.78 -24.24
N THR A 19 16.26 28.09 -25.40
CA THR A 19 15.06 28.92 -25.50
C THR A 19 13.88 28.10 -24.97
N PRO A 20 13.11 28.57 -23.98
CA PRO A 20 11.97 27.82 -23.47
C PRO A 20 10.90 27.69 -24.55
N GLU A 21 10.51 26.44 -24.83
CA GLU A 21 9.40 26.09 -25.69
C GLU A 21 8.08 26.68 -25.12
N PRO A 22 7.23 27.32 -25.94
CA PRO A 22 5.98 27.89 -25.46
C PRO A 22 5.02 26.78 -24.99
N ALA A 23 4.50 26.94 -23.77
CA ALA A 23 3.59 25.99 -23.14
C ALA A 23 2.32 25.74 -23.98
N PRO A 24 1.81 24.49 -24.05
CA PRO A 24 0.56 24.20 -24.72
C PRO A 24 -0.60 24.90 -23.99
N VAL A 25 -1.41 25.63 -24.77
CA VAL A 25 -2.63 26.30 -24.32
C VAL A 25 -3.61 25.24 -23.81
N ALA A 26 -3.97 25.33 -22.53
CA ALA A 26 -4.97 24.44 -21.93
C ALA A 26 -6.34 24.64 -22.61
N PRO A 27 -7.06 23.56 -22.96
CA PRO A 27 -8.45 23.68 -23.38
C PRO A 27 -9.30 24.16 -22.19
N VAL A 28 -9.97 25.29 -22.39
CA VAL A 28 -11.04 25.79 -21.51
C VAL A 28 -12.20 24.81 -21.57
N ALA A 29 -12.28 23.91 -20.59
CA ALA A 29 -13.46 23.10 -20.35
C ALA A 29 -14.48 23.95 -19.59
N ASP A 30 -15.49 24.41 -20.33
CA ASP A 30 -16.73 24.97 -19.82
C ASP A 30 -17.44 23.89 -18.99
N HIS A 31 -17.24 23.92 -17.67
CA HIS A 31 -17.96 23.05 -16.74
C HIS A 31 -19.11 23.84 -16.14
N THR A 32 -20.26 23.71 -16.80
CA THR A 32 -21.58 24.03 -16.25
C THR A 32 -21.74 23.33 -14.90
N VAL A 33 -21.93 24.13 -13.85
CA VAL A 33 -22.26 23.66 -12.49
C VAL A 33 -23.74 23.28 -12.46
N PRO A 34 -24.13 22.01 -12.20
CA PRO A 34 -25.48 21.71 -11.78
C PRO A 34 -25.68 22.09 -10.29
N ALA A 35 -26.80 22.73 -10.03
CA ALA A 35 -27.23 23.28 -8.74
C ALA A 35 -27.33 22.22 -7.61
N PRO A 36 -27.14 22.62 -6.34
CA PRO A 36 -27.41 21.76 -5.20
C PRO A 36 -28.92 21.59 -4.99
N ALA A 37 -29.39 20.35 -5.05
CA ALA A 37 -30.73 20.00 -4.56
C ALA A 37 -30.71 20.07 -3.03
N MET A 38 -31.27 21.15 -2.48
CA MET A 38 -31.65 21.23 -1.07
C MET A 38 -32.97 20.50 -0.83
N ALA A 39 -33.05 19.97 0.39
CA ALA A 39 -34.21 19.93 1.28
C ALA A 39 -34.85 18.57 1.57
N ALA A 40 -34.66 18.20 2.84
CA ALA A 40 -35.68 17.85 3.82
C ALA A 40 -36.07 16.37 3.99
N ALA A 41 -35.61 15.82 5.12
CA ALA A 41 -36.51 15.14 6.05
C ALA A 41 -36.01 15.33 7.50
N PRO A 42 -36.77 16.03 8.36
CA PRO A 42 -36.60 15.93 9.81
C PRO A 42 -37.53 14.83 10.33
N TYR A 43 -36.96 13.72 10.83
CA TYR A 43 -37.71 12.76 11.63
C TYR A 43 -37.05 12.63 13.01
N GLY A 44 -37.69 13.35 13.94
CA GLY A 44 -37.99 13.04 15.34
C GLY A 44 -37.07 12.12 16.16
N PRO A 45 -36.73 12.52 17.41
CA PRO A 45 -36.12 11.64 18.40
C PRO A 45 -37.20 10.75 19.05
N GLU A 46 -36.94 9.45 19.17
CA GLU A 46 -37.75 8.55 20.00
C GLU A 46 -37.00 8.19 21.31
N PRO A 47 -37.74 8.01 22.42
CA PRO A 47 -37.23 8.18 23.78
C PRO A 47 -36.53 6.96 24.39
N LEU A 48 -35.65 7.29 25.35
CA LEU A 48 -35.10 6.44 26.40
C LEU A 48 -36.16 5.50 27.01
N THR A 49 -35.86 4.21 27.03
CA THR A 49 -36.41 3.27 28.02
C THR A 49 -35.23 2.63 28.74
N GLU A 50 -34.88 3.23 29.88
CA GLU A 50 -34.11 2.60 30.95
C GLU A 50 -35.02 1.57 31.64
N GLU A 51 -34.61 0.30 31.67
CA GLU A 51 -35.18 -0.70 32.56
C GLU A 51 -34.07 -1.17 33.53
N PRO A 52 -34.20 -0.91 34.84
CA PRO A 52 -33.28 -1.46 35.83
C PRO A 52 -33.85 -2.76 36.40
N ALA A 53 -33.09 -3.85 36.29
CA ALA A 53 -33.36 -5.07 37.05
C ALA A 53 -32.12 -5.47 37.85
N SER A 54 -32.22 -5.28 39.16
CA SER A 54 -31.29 -5.71 40.19
C SER A 54 -31.15 -7.23 40.27
N ALA A 55 -29.89 -7.65 40.46
CA ALA A 55 -29.35 -8.68 41.36
C ALA A 55 -30.23 -9.86 41.83
N ASP A 56 -29.67 -11.09 41.74
CA ASP A 56 -29.18 -11.82 42.94
C ASP A 56 -28.20 -12.96 42.55
N PRO A 57 -27.26 -13.36 43.42
CA PRO A 57 -26.18 -14.31 43.12
C PRO A 57 -26.44 -15.74 43.65
N ALA A 58 -25.50 -16.63 43.33
CA ALA A 58 -25.16 -17.90 43.99
C ALA A 58 -25.57 -19.21 43.31
N GLN A 59 -24.62 -20.15 43.44
CA GLN A 59 -24.63 -21.61 43.24
C GLN A 59 -24.11 -22.07 41.86
N ALA A 60 -23.19 -23.03 41.76
CA ALA A 60 -22.44 -23.79 42.75
C ALA A 60 -21.17 -24.34 42.08
N GLU A 61 -20.13 -24.54 42.88
CA GLU A 61 -18.91 -25.24 42.51
C GLU A 61 -19.23 -26.69 42.16
N ASP A 62 -18.82 -27.14 40.96
CA ASP A 62 -18.67 -28.55 40.66
C ASP A 62 -17.30 -28.80 40.04
N SER A 63 -16.68 -29.85 40.55
CA SER A 63 -15.27 -30.18 40.39
C SER A 63 -15.00 -30.86 39.06
N ALA A 64 -14.02 -30.35 38.33
CA ALA A 64 -13.18 -31.18 37.48
C ALA A 64 -11.76 -30.59 37.47
N PRO A 65 -10.71 -31.32 37.88
CA PRO A 65 -9.35 -30.89 37.56
C PRO A 65 -9.20 -30.91 36.04
N PRO A 66 -8.76 -29.82 35.40
CA PRO A 66 -8.41 -29.87 33.99
C PRO A 66 -7.28 -30.88 33.83
N ALA A 67 -7.40 -31.75 32.82
CA ALA A 67 -6.35 -32.66 32.40
C ALA A 67 -5.02 -31.90 32.24
N PRO A 68 -3.86 -32.55 32.47
CA PRO A 68 -2.58 -31.92 32.16
C PRO A 68 -2.63 -31.43 30.72
N PRO A 69 -2.14 -30.21 30.41
CA PRO A 69 -2.00 -29.79 29.04
C PRO A 69 -1.18 -30.86 28.34
N THR A 70 -1.79 -31.50 27.34
CA THR A 70 -1.06 -32.21 26.32
C THR A 70 0.01 -31.24 25.83
N ASP A 71 1.28 -31.65 25.85
CA ASP A 71 2.32 -31.07 25.00
C ASP A 71 1.77 -31.10 23.56
N GLU A 72 1.05 -30.06 23.19
CA GLU A 72 0.84 -29.69 21.79
C GLU A 72 2.23 -29.26 21.35
N GLU A 73 2.82 -30.19 20.63
CA GLU A 73 4.00 -30.08 19.79
C GLU A 73 4.30 -28.61 19.52
N ASP A 74 5.41 -28.15 20.10
CA ASP A 74 6.20 -27.01 19.62
C ASP A 74 6.29 -27.20 18.09
N GLU A 75 5.33 -26.62 17.35
CA GLU A 75 5.50 -26.31 15.95
C GLU A 75 6.70 -25.39 15.98
N GLU A 76 7.88 -25.97 15.79
CA GLU A 76 9.09 -25.23 15.47
C GLU A 76 8.63 -24.21 14.43
N ASP A 77 8.60 -22.94 14.85
CA ASP A 77 8.61 -21.76 14.01
C ASP A 77 9.82 -21.97 13.08
N ASP A 78 9.61 -22.79 12.04
CA ASP A 78 10.43 -22.86 10.87
C ASP A 78 10.34 -21.44 10.38
N ALA A 79 11.36 -20.65 10.72
CA ALA A 79 11.53 -19.30 10.27
C ALA A 79 11.60 -19.40 8.75
N ALA A 80 10.41 -19.44 8.15
CA ALA A 80 10.19 -19.93 6.81
C ALA A 80 11.12 -19.12 5.94
N ALA A 81 12.06 -19.82 5.30
CA ALA A 81 13.02 -19.17 4.44
C ALA A 81 12.24 -18.21 3.53
N PRO A 82 12.66 -16.94 3.42
CA PRO A 82 11.88 -15.94 2.71
C PRO A 82 11.60 -16.47 1.31
N SER A 83 10.35 -16.31 0.85
CA SER A 83 9.92 -16.76 -0.47
C SER A 83 11.00 -16.46 -1.54
N PRO A 84 11.35 -17.42 -2.40
CA PRO A 84 12.32 -17.20 -3.47
C PRO A 84 11.90 -16.04 -4.40
N LEU A 85 10.59 -15.86 -4.63
CA LEU A 85 10.07 -14.72 -5.38
C LEU A 85 10.28 -13.40 -4.63
N ALA A 86 10.00 -13.37 -3.32
CA ALA A 86 10.24 -12.19 -2.48
C ALA A 86 11.72 -11.78 -2.51
N ALA A 87 12.63 -12.74 -2.39
CA ALA A 87 14.07 -12.50 -2.47
C ALA A 87 14.49 -11.96 -3.85
N ALA A 88 13.94 -12.49 -4.93
CA ALA A 88 14.20 -12.02 -6.29
C ALA A 88 13.65 -10.60 -6.55
N CYS A 89 12.48 -10.27 -6.00
CA CYS A 89 11.92 -8.93 -6.05
C CYS A 89 12.77 -7.92 -5.27
N ALA A 90 13.20 -8.29 -4.06
CA ALA A 90 14.08 -7.46 -3.24
C ALA A 90 15.45 -7.22 -3.89
N ALA A 91 15.99 -8.23 -4.59
CA ALA A 91 17.21 -8.11 -5.38
C ALA A 91 17.02 -7.30 -6.68
N GLY A 92 15.78 -7.04 -7.09
CA GLY A 92 15.45 -6.34 -8.33
C GLY A 92 15.69 -7.17 -9.60
N THR A 93 15.85 -8.48 -9.48
CA THR A 93 16.00 -9.40 -10.63
C THR A 93 14.66 -9.69 -11.28
N VAL A 94 13.58 -9.68 -10.50
CA VAL A 94 12.20 -9.84 -10.96
C VAL A 94 11.44 -8.53 -10.88
N LYS A 95 10.63 -8.25 -11.91
CA LYS A 95 9.70 -7.11 -11.95
C LYS A 95 8.27 -7.59 -11.83
N LEU A 96 7.51 -6.93 -10.96
CA LEU A 96 6.09 -7.20 -10.78
C LEU A 96 5.26 -6.29 -11.68
N TYR A 97 4.24 -6.86 -12.30
CA TYR A 97 3.27 -6.13 -13.11
C TYR A 97 1.85 -6.52 -12.74
N ARG A 98 0.94 -5.54 -12.79
CA ARG A 98 -0.50 -5.77 -12.76
C ARG A 98 -1.06 -5.67 -14.17
N LEU A 99 -1.68 -6.74 -14.65
CA LEU A 99 -2.50 -6.72 -15.85
C LEU A 99 -3.82 -6.00 -15.54
N ARG A 100 -4.26 -5.13 -16.45
CA ARG A 100 -5.53 -4.42 -16.34
C ARG A 100 -6.57 -5.05 -17.25
N SER A 101 -7.84 -4.78 -16.99
CA SER A 101 -8.97 -5.22 -17.82
C SER A 101 -8.91 -4.79 -19.29
N ASN A 102 -8.17 -3.72 -19.60
CA ASN A 102 -7.93 -3.27 -20.98
C ASN A 102 -6.73 -3.96 -21.65
N GLY A 103 -6.13 -4.99 -21.03
CA GLY A 103 -4.96 -5.71 -21.51
C GLY A 103 -3.62 -4.97 -21.35
N THR A 104 -3.62 -3.76 -20.79
CA THR A 104 -2.35 -3.04 -20.51
C THR A 104 -1.76 -3.47 -19.18
N THR A 105 -0.43 -3.53 -19.10
CA THR A 105 0.28 -3.83 -17.85
C THR A 105 0.74 -2.54 -17.19
N ARG A 106 0.71 -2.52 -15.85
CA ARG A 106 1.32 -1.47 -15.04
C ARG A 106 2.35 -2.10 -14.12
N ARG A 107 3.58 -1.59 -14.15
CA ARG A 107 4.62 -1.98 -13.20
C ARG A 107 4.19 -1.67 -11.77
N LEU A 108 4.33 -2.65 -10.89
CA LEU A 108 4.18 -2.50 -9.45
C LEU A 108 5.56 -2.28 -8.83
N PRO A 109 5.72 -1.27 -7.95
CA PRO A 109 6.97 -1.08 -7.23
C PRO A 109 7.10 -2.12 -6.12
N TRP A 110 8.31 -2.65 -5.92
CA TRP A 110 8.65 -3.32 -4.67
C TRP A 110 8.99 -2.25 -3.64
N LEU A 111 8.25 -2.17 -2.54
CA LEU A 111 8.43 -1.12 -1.52
C LEU A 111 9.62 -1.48 -0.63
N THR A 112 10.50 -0.51 -0.38
CA THR A 112 11.64 -0.64 0.54
C THR A 112 11.88 0.68 1.25
N GLY A 113 12.57 0.64 2.40
CA GLY A 113 12.92 1.82 3.20
C GLY A 113 11.71 2.68 3.53
N ASP A 114 11.84 4.00 3.38
CA ASP A 114 10.79 4.98 3.69
C ASP A 114 9.45 4.67 3.00
N ALA A 115 9.47 4.12 1.78
CA ALA A 115 8.24 3.82 1.06
C ALA A 115 7.46 2.65 1.70
N LEU A 116 8.17 1.68 2.28
CA LEU A 116 7.59 0.58 3.03
C LEU A 116 7.05 1.10 4.37
N GLU A 117 7.86 1.84 5.12
CA GLU A 117 7.46 2.42 6.42
C GLU A 117 6.20 3.30 6.30
N VAL A 118 6.10 4.11 5.25
CA VAL A 118 4.92 4.94 4.97
C VAL A 118 3.70 4.07 4.66
N ALA A 119 3.85 2.99 3.89
CA ALA A 119 2.75 2.09 3.57
C ALA A 119 2.27 1.31 4.81
N GLU A 120 3.19 0.85 5.65
CA GLU A 120 2.88 0.20 6.93
C GLU A 120 2.15 1.16 7.88
N TRP A 121 2.60 2.42 7.93
CA TRP A 121 1.91 3.45 8.70
C TRP A 121 0.47 3.70 8.17
N TYR A 122 0.27 3.69 6.84
CA TYR A 122 -1.07 3.74 6.26
C TYR A 122 -1.93 2.55 6.70
N ARG A 123 -1.38 1.32 6.69
CA ARG A 123 -2.09 0.11 7.12
C ARG A 123 -2.50 0.22 8.58
N LEU A 124 -1.55 0.55 9.46
CA LEU A 124 -1.78 0.72 10.89
C LEU A 124 -2.89 1.76 11.18
N ARG A 125 -2.94 2.87 10.44
CA ARG A 125 -4.02 3.86 10.63
C ARG A 125 -5.38 3.36 10.19
N VAL A 126 -5.45 2.64 9.09
CA VAL A 126 -6.69 2.01 8.62
C VAL A 126 -7.18 0.97 9.62
N ASP A 127 -6.27 0.16 10.18
CA ASP A 127 -6.58 -0.85 11.21
C ASP A 127 -7.12 -0.21 12.50
N GLN A 128 -6.68 1.01 12.82
CA GLN A 128 -7.22 1.82 13.93
C GLN A 128 -8.59 2.47 13.62
N GLY A 129 -9.17 2.19 12.45
CA GLY A 129 -10.47 2.70 12.01
C GLY A 129 -10.43 4.02 11.25
N ALA A 130 -9.25 4.54 10.89
CA ALA A 130 -9.16 5.73 10.03
C ALA A 130 -9.59 5.38 8.60
N THR A 131 -10.35 6.28 7.98
CA THR A 131 -10.68 6.12 6.55
C THR A 131 -9.46 6.49 5.68
N VAL A 132 -9.33 5.86 4.51
CA VAL A 132 -8.31 6.21 3.50
C VAL A 132 -8.30 7.72 3.17
N ARG A 133 -9.45 8.38 3.26
CA ARG A 133 -9.55 9.84 3.08
C ARG A 133 -8.80 10.60 4.18
N GLN A 134 -9.04 10.25 5.44
CA GLN A 134 -8.40 10.90 6.59
C GLN A 134 -6.89 10.68 6.54
N VAL A 135 -6.45 9.45 6.26
CA VAL A 135 -5.02 9.12 6.09
C VAL A 135 -4.39 9.98 4.98
N ALA A 136 -5.07 10.14 3.85
CA ALA A 136 -4.58 10.98 2.76
C ALA A 136 -4.48 12.47 3.15
N GLU A 137 -5.45 12.98 3.91
CA GLU A 137 -5.47 14.36 4.42
C GLU A 137 -4.35 14.57 5.47
N GLU A 138 -4.14 13.64 6.40
CA GLU A 138 -3.08 13.68 7.43
C GLU A 138 -1.67 13.75 6.80
N CYS A 139 -1.45 13.02 5.71
CA CYS A 139 -0.15 12.98 5.02
C CYS A 139 -0.02 14.00 3.89
N GLY A 140 -1.03 14.82 3.61
CA GLY A 140 -1.01 15.76 2.50
C GLY A 140 -0.86 15.10 1.12
N THR A 141 -1.39 13.89 0.95
CA THR A 141 -1.29 13.09 -0.28
C THR A 141 -2.66 12.82 -0.90
N SER A 142 -2.69 12.15 -2.05
CA SER A 142 -3.93 11.78 -2.72
C SER A 142 -4.49 10.45 -2.19
N LYS A 143 -5.81 10.29 -2.16
CA LYS A 143 -6.47 9.00 -1.85
C LYS A 143 -5.98 7.87 -2.75
N ALA A 144 -5.73 8.18 -4.03
CA ALA A 144 -5.22 7.21 -5.00
C ALA A 144 -3.82 6.72 -4.63
N THR A 145 -2.97 7.59 -4.06
CA THR A 145 -1.65 7.23 -3.56
C THR A 145 -1.76 6.26 -2.40
N VAL A 146 -2.59 6.58 -1.39
CA VAL A 146 -2.80 5.72 -0.22
C VAL A 146 -3.33 4.34 -0.63
N ARG A 147 -4.38 4.28 -1.46
CA ARG A 147 -4.90 2.99 -1.97
C ARG A 147 -3.84 2.18 -2.68
N ARG A 148 -3.06 2.80 -3.57
CA ARG A 148 -1.98 2.11 -4.30
C ARG A 148 -0.92 1.56 -3.36
N ALA A 149 -0.52 2.32 -2.34
CA ALA A 149 0.45 1.87 -1.36
C ALA A 149 -0.08 0.66 -0.57
N LEU A 150 -1.32 0.74 -0.07
CA LEU A 150 -1.96 -0.36 0.66
C LEU A 150 -2.11 -1.64 -0.19
N THR A 151 -2.59 -1.51 -1.44
CA THR A 151 -2.70 -2.67 -2.34
C THR A 151 -1.33 -3.27 -2.68
N THR A 152 -0.30 -2.43 -2.82
CA THR A 152 1.06 -2.91 -3.09
C THR A 152 1.64 -3.62 -1.87
N LEU A 153 1.42 -3.08 -0.68
CA LEU A 153 1.85 -3.70 0.58
C LEU A 153 1.19 -5.06 0.80
N ALA A 154 -0.13 -5.15 0.62
CA ALA A 154 -0.85 -6.43 0.74
C ALA A 154 -0.30 -7.50 -0.22
N LEU A 155 -0.04 -7.13 -1.48
CA LEU A 155 0.59 -8.05 -2.44
C LEU A 155 2.01 -8.45 -2.03
N MET A 156 2.79 -7.53 -1.45
CA MET A 156 4.11 -7.86 -0.94
C MET A 156 4.05 -8.82 0.24
N ASP A 157 3.07 -8.66 1.13
CA ASP A 157 2.81 -9.60 2.23
C ASP A 157 2.50 -10.99 1.64
N GLU A 158 1.57 -11.10 0.68
CA GLU A 158 1.25 -12.36 -0.01
C GLU A 158 2.46 -13.01 -0.70
N ILE A 159 3.30 -12.22 -1.36
CA ILE A 159 4.53 -12.72 -2.00
C ILE A 159 5.52 -13.20 -0.93
N THR A 160 5.66 -12.46 0.16
CA THR A 160 6.57 -12.81 1.27
C THR A 160 6.13 -14.09 1.97
N ASP A 161 4.81 -14.29 2.09
CA ASP A 161 4.17 -15.50 2.63
C ASP A 161 4.24 -16.70 1.66
N GLY A 162 4.84 -16.52 0.46
CA GLY A 162 5.04 -17.58 -0.52
C GLY A 162 3.79 -17.94 -1.32
N LEU A 163 2.73 -17.13 -1.25
CA LEU A 163 1.44 -17.42 -1.88
C LEU A 163 1.49 -17.40 -3.42
N HIS A 164 2.56 -16.83 -4.00
CA HIS A 164 2.75 -16.65 -5.44
C HIS A 164 4.06 -17.30 -5.94
N ASP A 165 4.67 -18.19 -5.16
CA ASP A 165 5.93 -18.85 -5.52
C ASP A 165 5.79 -19.78 -6.74
N ASP A 166 4.58 -20.27 -7.00
CA ASP A 166 4.24 -21.08 -8.18
C ASP A 166 4.36 -20.29 -9.49
N LEU A 167 4.25 -18.95 -9.43
CA LEU A 167 4.44 -18.05 -10.56
C LEU A 167 5.92 -17.77 -10.87
N TYR A 168 6.84 -18.23 -10.00
CA TYR A 168 8.26 -17.95 -10.11
C TYR A 168 9.06 -19.17 -10.54
N ALA A 169 9.97 -18.96 -11.50
CA ALA A 169 11.07 -19.85 -11.82
C ALA A 169 12.34 -19.01 -12.01
N GLU A 170 13.52 -19.62 -11.88
CA GLU A 170 14.80 -18.90 -11.90
C GLU A 170 15.07 -18.11 -13.20
N ASP A 171 14.44 -18.49 -14.31
CA ASP A 171 14.53 -17.82 -15.61
C ASP A 171 13.46 -16.74 -15.84
N VAL A 172 12.49 -16.62 -14.94
CA VAL A 172 11.43 -15.61 -15.00
C VAL A 172 11.96 -14.27 -14.50
N THR A 173 11.83 -13.24 -15.33
CA THR A 173 12.23 -11.87 -14.99
C THR A 173 11.04 -10.93 -14.76
N GLU A 174 9.85 -11.36 -15.15
CA GLU A 174 8.61 -10.59 -15.04
C GLU A 174 7.46 -11.48 -14.58
N VAL A 175 6.78 -11.08 -13.51
CA VAL A 175 5.59 -11.75 -12.98
C VAL A 175 4.37 -10.85 -13.17
N LEU A 176 3.29 -11.41 -13.70
CA LEU A 176 2.06 -10.67 -14.03
C LEU A 176 0.91 -11.14 -13.11
N PHE A 177 0.30 -10.20 -12.39
CA PHE A 177 -0.88 -10.43 -11.56
C PHE A 177 -2.15 -9.88 -12.23
N GLY A 178 -3.28 -10.58 -12.05
CA GLY A 178 -4.61 -10.10 -12.48
C GLY A 178 -5.05 -10.54 -13.89
N ALA A 179 -4.63 -11.73 -14.33
CA ALA A 179 -5.10 -12.33 -15.58
C ALA A 179 -6.36 -13.20 -15.44
N GLU A 180 -6.83 -13.44 -14.21
CA GLU A 180 -8.04 -14.23 -13.97
C GLU A 180 -9.26 -13.30 -13.82
N ASP A 181 -10.32 -13.67 -14.53
CA ASP A 181 -11.46 -12.83 -14.89
C ASP A 181 -12.06 -11.97 -13.76
N GLY A 182 -12.03 -10.66 -13.98
CA GLY A 182 -13.17 -9.79 -13.72
C GLY A 182 -13.69 -9.68 -12.29
N ASP A 183 -12.92 -9.09 -11.38
CA ASP A 183 -13.52 -8.39 -10.25
C ASP A 183 -12.58 -7.27 -9.73
N ASP A 184 -13.03 -6.02 -9.84
CA ASP A 184 -12.79 -4.96 -8.84
C ASP A 184 -13.73 -3.80 -9.18
N ALA A 185 -14.89 -3.81 -8.52
CA ALA A 185 -15.95 -2.79 -8.56
C ALA A 185 -15.63 -1.58 -7.66
#